data_AF-A0A522CGW1-F1
#
_entry.id   AF-A0A522CGW1-F1
#
_cell.length_a   1.000
_cell.length_b   1.000
_cell.length_c   1.000
_cell.angle_alpha   90.00
_cell.angle_beta   90.00
_cell.angle_gamma   90.00
#
_symmetry.space_group_name_H-M   'P 1'
#
loop_
_entity.id
_entity.type
_entity.pdbx_description
1 polymer ?
#
loop_
_entity_poly.entity_id
_entity_poly.type
_entity_poly.pdbx_seq_one_letter_code
_entity_poly.pdbx_strand_id
1 'polypeptide(L)' 'TLQAGTTALASDGNGSTVIIGGASNQATQVGATALQAQVNIPDTIKVAQGVPVQVFVARDLDFAAVTR' A
#
# COMPACT_ATOMS: atom_id res chain seq x y z
N THR A 1 0.99 9.13 32.57
CA THR A 1 0.71 8.31 33.77
C THR A 1 1.15 6.87 33.60
N LEU A 2 0.87 6.22 32.46
CA LEU A 2 1.30 4.83 32.16
C LEU A 2 2.84 4.66 32.16
N GLN A 3 3.58 5.65 31.66
CA GLN A 3 5.05 5.62 31.57
C GLN A 3 5.77 5.77 32.92
N ALA A 4 5.10 6.39 33.90
CA ALA A 4 5.65 6.54 35.25
C ALA A 4 5.51 5.23 36.05
N GLY A 5 4.44 4.48 35.83
CA GLY A 5 4.20 3.18 36.49
C GLY A 5 5.14 2.08 36.00
N THR A 6 5.51 2.08 34.72
CA THR A 6 6.44 1.09 34.16
C THR A 6 7.88 1.28 34.62
N THR A 7 8.31 2.55 34.79
CA THR A 7 9.66 2.87 35.29
C THR A 7 9.83 2.52 36.77
N ALA A 8 8.77 2.68 37.58
CA ALA A 8 8.77 2.26 38.97
C ALA A 8 8.94 0.73 39.12
N LEU A 9 8.29 -0.06 38.26
CA LEU A 9 8.38 -1.52 38.28
C LEU A 9 9.72 -2.05 37.74
N ALA A 10 10.35 -1.34 36.80
CA ALA A 10 11.67 -1.69 36.27
C ALA A 10 12.83 -1.36 37.26
N SER A 11 12.60 -0.41 38.16
CA SER A 11 13.59 0.00 39.16
C SER A 11 13.64 -0.92 40.39
N ASP A 12 12.63 -1.78 40.58
CA ASP A 12 12.47 -2.64 41.77
C ASP A 12 13.16 -4.02 41.64
N GLY A 13 14.12 -4.12 40.72
CA GLY A 13 15.31 -4.97 40.92
C GLY A 13 15.13 -6.49 40.97
N ASN A 14 14.02 -7.09 40.49
CA ASN A 14 13.94 -8.55 40.42
C ASN A 14 13.12 -9.07 39.22
N GLY A 15 13.78 -9.20 38.07
CA GLY A 15 13.41 -10.17 37.02
C GLY A 15 12.06 -10.03 36.32
N SER A 16 11.39 -8.88 36.39
CA SER A 16 10.10 -8.70 35.72
C SER A 16 10.30 -8.30 34.24
N THR A 17 10.23 -9.26 33.33
CA THR A 17 10.06 -8.97 31.90
C THR A 17 8.74 -8.24 31.70
N VAL A 18 8.79 -6.93 31.50
CA VAL A 18 7.62 -6.13 31.09
C VAL A 18 7.31 -6.48 29.64
N ILE A 19 6.54 -7.54 29.44
CA ILE A 19 5.93 -7.83 28.14
C ILE A 19 4.83 -6.80 27.95
N ILE A 20 5.08 -5.80 27.10
CA ILE A 20 4.07 -4.83 26.67
C ILE A 20 3.09 -5.59 25.78
N GLY A 21 2.14 -6.30 26.41
CA GLY A 21 1.08 -7.09 25.76
C GLY A 21 0.11 -6.29 24.87
N GLY A 22 0.38 -5.00 24.67
CA GLY A 22 -0.29 -4.13 23.71
C GLY A 22 0.44 -3.97 22.37
N ALA A 23 1.68 -4.47 22.22
CA ALA A 23 2.41 -4.35 20.96
C ALA A 23 1.73 -5.12 19.82
N SER A 24 1.06 -6.24 20.12
CA SER A 24 0.25 -6.98 19.15
C SER A 24 -0.97 -6.17 18.67
N ASN A 25 -1.72 -5.56 19.58
CA ASN A 25 -2.90 -4.76 19.23
C ASN A 25 -2.52 -3.48 18.48
N GLN A 26 -1.42 -2.81 18.87
CA GLN A 26 -0.90 -1.65 18.16
C GLN A 26 -0.32 -2.04 16.77
N ALA A 27 0.35 -3.19 16.66
CA ALA A 27 0.83 -3.70 15.38
C ALA A 27 -0.32 -4.07 14.43
N THR A 28 -1.41 -4.64 14.92
CA THR A 28 -2.61 -4.93 14.11
C THR A 28 -3.25 -3.65 13.57
N GLN A 29 -3.33 -2.58 14.36
CA GLN A 29 -3.89 -1.30 13.92
C GLN A 29 -3.01 -0.61 12.86
N VAL A 30 -1.69 -0.67 13.00
CA VAL A 30 -0.74 -0.15 12.01
C VAL A 30 -0.78 -0.98 10.73
N GLY A 31 -0.86 -2.31 10.84
CA GLY A 31 -1.00 -3.21 9.70
C GLY A 31 -2.29 -2.99 8.91
N ALA A 32 -3.42 -2.79 9.59
CA ALA A 32 -4.70 -2.47 8.94
C ALA A 32 -4.65 -1.14 8.19
N THR A 33 -4.00 -0.13 8.77
CA THR A 33 -3.83 1.20 8.13
C THR A 33 -2.91 1.14 6.91
N ALA A 34 -1.79 0.41 7.03
CA ALA A 34 -0.86 0.21 5.92
C ALA A 34 -1.48 -0.60 4.78
N LEU A 35 -2.27 -1.63 5.09
CA LEU A 35 -3.00 -2.41 4.09
C LEU A 35 -4.07 -1.55 3.39
N GLN A 36 -4.80 -0.72 4.14
CA GLN A 36 -5.76 0.21 3.56
C GLN A 36 -5.09 1.20 2.59
N ALA A 37 -3.88 1.67 2.91
CA ALA A 37 -3.09 2.53 2.02
C ALA A 37 -2.60 1.77 0.76
N GLN A 38 -2.21 0.49 0.91
CA GLN A 38 -1.77 -0.36 -0.19
C GLN A 38 -2.89 -0.64 -1.20
N VAL A 39 -4.13 -0.84 -0.75
CA VAL A 39 -5.30 -1.05 -1.62
C VAL A 39 -5.61 0.16 -2.51
N ASN A 40 -5.23 1.37 -2.09
CA ASN A 40 -5.44 2.58 -2.86
C ASN A 40 -4.41 2.78 -3.99
N ILE A 41 -3.39 1.92 -4.09
CA ILE A 41 -2.39 1.98 -5.16
C ILE A 41 -2.94 1.19 -6.36
N PRO A 42 -3.29 1.84 -7.47
CA PRO A 42 -3.79 1.12 -8.64
C PRO A 42 -2.69 0.27 -9.27
N ASP A 43 -3.07 -0.91 -9.78
CA ASP A 43 -2.16 -1.76 -10.54
C ASP A 43 -1.73 -1.08 -11.85
N THR A 44 -0.53 -1.44 -12.31
CA THR A 44 -0.01 -0.95 -13.59
C THR A 44 -0.05 -2.03 -14.66
N ILE A 45 -0.43 -1.64 -15.88
CA ILE A 45 -0.36 -2.49 -17.06
C ILE A 45 0.92 -2.14 -17.82
N LYS A 46 1.68 -3.16 -18.25
CA LYS A 46 2.90 -2.99 -19.05
C LYS A 46 2.73 -3.62 -20.43
N VAL A 47 3.11 -2.88 -21.46
CA VAL A 47 3.20 -3.38 -22.84
C VAL A 47 4.66 -3.34 -23.26
N ALA A 48 5.19 -4.46 -23.75
CA ALA A 48 6.57 -4.49 -24.24
C ALA A 48 6.72 -3.64 -25.51
N GLN A 49 7.91 -3.09 -25.71
CA GLN A 49 8.20 -2.29 -26.90
C GLN A 49 8.12 -3.16 -28.16
N GLY A 50 7.62 -2.57 -29.25
CA GLY A 50 7.47 -3.27 -30.53
C GLY A 50 6.32 -4.29 -30.59
N VAL A 51 5.54 -4.44 -29.52
CA VAL A 51 4.32 -5.27 -29.56
C VAL A 51 3.34 -4.64 -30.55
N PRO A 52 2.90 -5.37 -31.60
CA PRO A 52 1.93 -4.85 -32.54
C PRO A 52 0.60 -4.59 -31.83
N VAL A 53 0.03 -3.41 -32.08
CA VAL A 53 -1.27 -2.99 -31.51
C VAL A 53 -2.29 -2.89 -32.65
N GLN A 54 -3.48 -3.43 -32.44
CA GLN A 54 -4.58 -3.31 -33.37
C GLN A 54 -5.44 -2.09 -33.02
N VAL A 55 -5.77 -1.29 -34.03
CA VAL A 55 -6.66 -0.13 -33.89
C VAL A 55 -7.96 -0.42 -34.63
N PHE A 56 -9.08 -0.23 -33.94
CA PHE A 56 -10.41 -0.27 -34.54
C PHE A 56 -10.88 1.15 -34.82
N VAL A 57 -11.30 1.41 -36.05
CA VAL A 57 -11.83 2.72 -36.44
C VAL A 57 -13.30 2.78 -36.07
N ALA A 58 -13.68 3.76 -35.25
CA ALA A 58 -15.05 3.91 -34.77
C ALA A 58 -16.01 4.50 -35.82
N ARG A 59 -15.48 5.03 -36.93
CA ARG A 59 -16.22 5.74 -37.98
C ARG A 59 -15.49 5.63 -39.31
N ASP A 60 -16.16 5.93 -40.42
CA ASP A 60 -15.56 5.91 -41.74
C ASP A 60 -14.47 6.99 -41.89
N LEU A 61 -13.41 6.63 -42.62
CA LEU A 61 -12.32 7.54 -43.00
C LEU A 61 -12.48 7.89 -44.48
N ASP A 62 -12.67 9.18 -44.79
CA ASP A 62 -12.75 9.67 -46.17
C ASP A 62 -11.39 10.28 -46.60
N PHE A 63 -10.84 9.76 -47.69
CA PHE A 63 -9.56 10.18 -48.27
C PHE A 63 -9.71 10.87 -49.64
N ALA A 64 -10.94 11.15 -50.09
CA ALA A 64 -11.22 11.67 -51.44
C ALA A 64 -10.46 12.96 -51.80
N ALA A 65 -10.12 13.79 -50.83
CA ALA A 65 -9.38 15.04 -51.04
C ALA A 65 -7.84 14.89 -51.02
N VAL A 66 -7.32 13.71 -50.68
CA VAL A 66 -5.89 13.47 -50.43
C VAL A 66 -5.23 12.60 -51.51
N THR A 67 -5.98 11.66 -52.09
CA THR A 67 -5.43 10.75 -53.12
C THR A 67 -5.66 11.32 -54.52
N ARG A 68 -4.57 11.58 -55.26
CA ARG A 68 -4.57 11.83 -56.71
C ARG A 68 -3.68 10.81 -57.40
#